data_AF-A0A146M4W4-F1
#
_entry.id   AF-A0A146M4W4-F1
#
_cell.length_a   1.000
_cell.length_b   1.000
_cell.length_c   1.000
_cell.angle_alpha   90.00
_cell.angle_beta   90.00
_cell.angle_gamma   90.00
#
_symmetry.space_group_name_H-M   'P 1'
#
loop_
_entity.id
_entity.type
_entity.pdbx_description
1 polymer ?
#
loop_
_entity_poly.entity_id
_entity_poly.type
_entity_poly.pdbx_seq_one_letter_code
_entity_poly.pdbx_strand_id
1 'polypeptide(L)'
;MRSFLRTGLGFSRNPCATQKSLVGLYLDRGAQNPQNIQKRFLNVHEYVSYTFLSEHGISVPNFGLAKTSDEAFDIAKKMNTKDLVIKAQVLTGGRGKGHFTSGLQGGVHLVTTPEEIKTLASKMIGSTLITKQTGAAGKPCNKVLVTEKKTARKEYYFAIMMERAYGGPVVISSSEGGVEIETVAEKNPKAIKYTPIDIVQGLSKEAAEKIASDIGLGQRKGEIAEFLLKFYDLFLKKDATLVEVNPFTEDVTGKCE
;
A
#
# COMPACT_ATOMS: atom_id res chain seq x y z
N MET A 1 -21.69 -0.12 -12.25
CA MET A 1 -21.74 -1.56 -12.58
C MET A 1 -21.06 -2.33 -11.47
N ARG A 2 -21.76 -3.31 -10.88
CA ARG A 2 -21.39 -4.02 -9.66
C ARG A 2 -20.29 -5.06 -9.92
N SER A 3 -19.32 -5.18 -9.03
CA SER A 3 -18.56 -6.41 -8.78
C SER A 3 -18.24 -6.50 -7.28
N PHE A 4 -19.14 -7.15 -6.56
CA PHE A 4 -18.91 -7.74 -5.26
C PHE A 4 -18.37 -9.16 -5.55
N LEU A 5 -17.14 -9.48 -5.16
CA LEU A 5 -16.70 -10.87 -5.17
C LEU A 5 -17.38 -11.62 -4.03
N ARG A 6 -18.47 -12.31 -4.38
CA ARG A 6 -18.97 -13.49 -3.66
C ARG A 6 -18.02 -14.65 -3.98
N THR A 7 -17.38 -15.21 -2.97
CA THR A 7 -16.83 -16.58 -3.04
C THR A 7 -18.00 -17.56 -3.11
N GLY A 8 -18.33 -18.03 -4.31
CA GLY A 8 -19.22 -19.17 -4.51
C GLY A 8 -18.44 -20.47 -4.34
N LEU A 9 -18.81 -21.27 -3.34
CA LEU A 9 -18.43 -22.69 -3.29
C LEU A 9 -19.07 -23.41 -4.47
N GLY A 10 -18.25 -23.95 -5.36
CA GLY A 10 -18.66 -24.92 -6.38
C GLY A 10 -18.01 -26.27 -6.09
N PHE A 11 -18.53 -27.03 -5.12
CA PHE A 11 -18.17 -28.44 -4.97
C PHE A 11 -19.01 -29.28 -5.94
N SER A 12 -18.29 -30.06 -6.75
CA SER A 12 -18.78 -31.15 -7.58
C SER A 12 -19.74 -32.07 -6.80
N ARG A 13 -20.92 -32.33 -7.37
CA ARG A 13 -21.85 -33.37 -6.91
C ARG A 13 -21.70 -34.58 -7.82
N ASN A 14 -21.52 -35.75 -7.24
CA ASN A 14 -22.15 -36.98 -7.71
C ASN A 14 -22.71 -37.77 -6.51
N PRO A 15 -23.75 -38.59 -6.74
CA PRO A 15 -24.89 -38.66 -5.83
C PRO A 15 -24.94 -39.97 -5.04
N CYS A 16 -25.42 -39.91 -3.79
CA CYS A 16 -26.06 -41.07 -3.17
C CYS A 16 -27.05 -40.57 -2.10
N ALA A 17 -28.35 -40.70 -2.40
CA ALA A 17 -29.40 -40.77 -1.39
C ALA A 17 -29.16 -42.05 -0.58
N THR A 18 -29.50 -42.20 0.71
CA THR A 18 -30.88 -42.21 1.22
C THR A 18 -30.83 -42.38 2.75
N GLN A 19 -31.94 -42.00 3.39
CA GLN A 19 -32.50 -42.42 4.69
C GLN A 19 -32.53 -41.41 5.84
N LYS A 20 -33.78 -41.15 6.25
CA LYS A 20 -34.23 -40.31 7.35
C LYS A 20 -34.31 -41.12 8.65
N SER A 21 -34.19 -40.35 9.74
CA SER A 21 -34.73 -40.51 11.10
C SER A 21 -34.15 -41.61 11.99
N LEU A 22 -33.67 -41.24 13.18
CA LEU A 22 -34.51 -41.30 14.39
C LEU A 22 -33.91 -40.45 15.52
N VAL A 23 -34.85 -39.93 16.30
CA VAL A 23 -34.74 -39.06 17.48
C VAL A 23 -33.71 -39.53 18.50
N GLY A 24 -32.94 -38.58 19.07
CA GLY A 24 -32.10 -38.86 20.22
C GLY A 24 -31.48 -37.58 20.77
N LEU A 25 -32.18 -36.97 21.74
CA LEU A 25 -31.73 -35.83 22.53
C LEU A 25 -30.27 -35.98 22.94
N TYR A 26 -29.40 -35.12 22.39
CA TYR A 26 -28.12 -34.82 23.01
C TYR A 26 -28.02 -33.31 23.17
N LEU A 27 -28.50 -32.88 24.33
CA LEU A 27 -28.05 -31.73 25.11
C LEU A 27 -27.40 -30.60 24.29
N ASP A 28 -28.23 -29.58 24.10
CA ASP A 28 -27.89 -28.18 23.87
C ASP A 28 -26.76 -27.72 24.81
N ARG A 29 -25.51 -28.06 24.47
CA ARG A 29 -24.32 -27.45 25.06
C ARG A 29 -24.11 -26.14 24.34
N GLY A 30 -24.66 -25.09 24.96
CA GLY A 30 -24.49 -23.67 24.67
C GLY A 30 -23.64 -23.37 23.45
N ALA A 31 -24.31 -22.97 22.37
CA ALA A 31 -23.69 -22.29 21.26
C ALA A 31 -22.84 -21.14 21.81
N GLN A 32 -21.53 -21.38 21.91
CA GLN A 32 -20.58 -20.35 22.29
C GLN A 32 -20.71 -19.23 21.25
N ASN A 33 -21.08 -18.07 21.79
CA ASN A 33 -21.07 -16.74 21.18
C ASN A 33 -20.15 -16.69 19.94
N PRO A 34 -20.62 -16.30 18.74
CA PRO A 34 -19.76 -16.22 17.57
C PRO A 34 -18.55 -15.39 17.95
N GLN A 35 -17.38 -16.04 17.89
CA GLN A 35 -16.15 -15.48 18.44
C GLN A 35 -16.02 -14.04 17.99
N ASN A 36 -15.71 -13.16 18.94
CA ASN A 36 -15.40 -11.77 18.68
C ASN A 36 -14.08 -11.74 17.88
N ILE A 37 -14.16 -12.05 16.59
CA ILE A 37 -13.01 -12.11 15.70
C ILE A 37 -12.46 -10.70 15.68
N GLN A 38 -11.22 -10.55 16.18
CA GLN A 38 -10.54 -9.27 16.18
C GLN A 38 -10.51 -8.71 14.76
N LYS A 39 -11.21 -7.59 14.54
CA LYS A 39 -11.18 -6.88 13.26
C LYS A 39 -10.06 -5.84 13.31
N ARG A 40 -9.07 -5.98 12.44
CA ARG A 40 -7.99 -4.99 12.27
C ARG A 40 -8.45 -3.96 11.23
N PHE A 41 -8.94 -2.80 11.67
CA PHE A 41 -9.34 -1.67 10.82
C PHE A 41 -8.33 -0.52 10.84
N LEU A 42 -7.04 -0.84 11.03
CA LEU A 42 -6.00 0.18 11.08
C LEU A 42 -5.41 0.38 9.68
N ASN A 43 -5.61 1.56 9.14
CA ASN A 43 -4.83 2.08 8.01
C ASN A 43 -4.01 3.26 8.52
N VAL A 44 -2.75 3.33 8.11
CA VAL A 44 -1.86 4.43 8.49
C VAL A 44 -1.70 5.40 7.32
N HIS A 45 -1.43 6.66 7.64
CA HIS A 45 -1.16 7.68 6.63
C HIS A 45 0.24 7.48 6.03
N GLU A 46 0.45 7.99 4.81
CA GLU A 46 1.71 7.88 4.08
C GLU A 46 2.91 8.39 4.89
N TYR A 47 2.79 9.51 5.61
CA TYR A 47 3.89 10.01 6.45
C TYR A 47 4.27 9.04 7.60
N VAL A 48 3.30 8.30 8.13
CA VAL A 48 3.53 7.29 9.17
C VAL A 48 4.25 6.09 8.56
N SER A 49 3.82 5.65 7.37
CA SER A 49 4.52 4.60 6.61
C SER A 49 5.96 4.99 6.31
N TYR A 50 6.22 6.23 5.85
CA TYR A 50 7.57 6.73 5.60
C TYR A 50 8.43 6.74 6.86
N THR A 51 7.84 7.11 7.99
CA THR A 51 8.54 7.06 9.30
C THR A 51 8.93 5.63 9.64
N PHE A 52 8.02 4.66 9.52
CA PHE A 52 8.31 3.26 9.79
C PHE A 52 9.37 2.66 8.85
N LEU A 53 9.29 2.97 7.56
CA LEU A 53 10.29 2.54 6.57
C LEU A 53 11.68 3.10 6.92
N SER A 54 11.76 4.41 7.19
CA SER A 54 13.01 5.09 7.55
C SER A 54 13.63 4.53 8.84
N GLU A 55 12.82 4.30 9.87
CA GLU A 55 13.25 3.68 11.14
C GLU A 55 13.81 2.26 10.95
N HIS A 56 13.36 1.53 9.92
CA HIS A 56 13.87 0.19 9.56
C HIS A 56 15.02 0.24 8.55
N GLY A 57 15.59 1.43 8.29
CA GLY A 57 16.71 1.61 7.38
C GLY A 57 16.34 1.33 5.92
N ILE A 58 15.07 1.53 5.56
CA ILE A 58 14.60 1.56 4.17
C ILE A 58 14.59 3.02 3.71
N SER A 59 15.17 3.27 2.54
CA SER A 59 15.24 4.61 1.97
C SER A 59 13.83 5.15 1.71
N VAL A 60 13.62 6.44 2.02
CA VAL A 60 12.42 7.17 1.67
C VAL A 60 12.84 8.57 1.21
N PRO A 61 12.07 9.22 0.32
CA PRO A 61 12.32 10.60 -0.05
C PRO A 61 12.31 11.50 1.19
N ASN A 62 13.15 12.54 1.21
CA ASN A 62 13.10 13.52 2.29
C ASN A 62 11.70 14.17 2.32
N PHE A 63 11.10 14.21 3.50
CA PHE A 63 9.72 14.61 3.66
C PHE A 63 9.52 15.45 4.93
N GLY A 64 8.46 16.25 4.94
CA GLY A 64 7.99 16.97 6.11
C GLY A 64 6.47 17.04 6.14
N LEU A 65 5.91 16.98 7.34
CA LEU A 65 4.47 17.04 7.58
C LEU A 65 4.08 18.43 8.05
N ALA A 66 3.12 19.05 7.36
CA ALA A 66 2.57 20.34 7.73
C ALA A 66 1.08 20.24 8.10
N LYS A 67 0.72 20.98 9.15
CA LYS A 67 -0.66 21.20 9.62
C LYS A 67 -1.18 22.59 9.26
N THR A 68 -0.30 23.49 8.80
CA THR A 68 -0.67 24.82 8.30
C THR A 68 0.02 25.10 6.97
N SER A 69 -0.46 26.09 6.22
CA SER A 69 0.18 26.52 4.97
C SER A 69 1.55 27.16 5.21
N ASP A 70 1.74 27.84 6.35
CA ASP A 70 3.03 28.41 6.74
C ASP A 70 4.06 27.32 7.09
N GLU A 71 3.65 26.29 7.84
CA GLU A 71 4.51 25.12 8.08
C GLU A 71 4.92 24.45 6.76
N ALA A 72 4.00 24.34 5.81
CA ALA A 72 4.29 23.74 4.50
C ALA A 72 5.30 24.57 3.70
N PHE A 73 5.21 25.90 3.77
CA PHE A 73 6.18 26.82 3.17
C PHE A 73 7.57 26.65 3.78
N ASP A 74 7.67 26.63 5.12
CA ASP A 74 8.95 26.52 5.82
C ASP A 74 9.64 25.18 5.53
N ILE A 75 8.87 24.09 5.47
CA ILE A 75 9.39 22.76 5.08
C ILE A 75 9.94 22.81 3.64
N ALA A 76 9.17 23.35 2.70
CA ALA A 76 9.58 23.46 1.30
C ALA A 76 10.87 24.30 1.15
N LYS A 77 10.93 25.42 1.87
CA LYS A 77 12.11 26.30 1.90
C LYS A 77 13.34 25.59 2.47
N LYS A 78 13.16 24.80 3.54
CA LYS A 78 14.25 24.03 4.16
C LYS A 78 14.78 22.92 3.24
N MET A 79 13.93 22.30 2.41
CA MET A 79 14.35 21.29 1.43
C MET A 79 15.22 21.88 0.31
N ASN A 80 15.08 23.18 0.02
CA ASN A 80 15.93 23.93 -0.91
C ASN A 80 16.10 23.24 -2.28
N THR A 81 14.98 22.79 -2.86
CA THR A 81 14.94 22.13 -4.17
C THR A 81 13.75 22.62 -4.99
N LYS A 82 13.86 22.50 -6.31
CA LYS A 82 12.78 22.80 -7.27
C LYS A 82 11.93 21.57 -7.60
N ASP A 83 12.35 20.40 -7.14
CA ASP A 83 11.67 19.13 -7.37
C ASP A 83 10.88 18.77 -6.11
N LEU A 84 9.72 19.41 -5.94
CA LEU A 84 8.86 19.22 -4.78
C LEU A 84 7.54 18.57 -5.16
N VAL A 85 6.95 17.85 -4.21
CA VAL A 85 5.60 17.30 -4.29
C VAL A 85 4.85 17.65 -3.01
N ILE A 86 3.64 18.16 -3.15
CA ILE A 86 2.68 18.27 -2.04
C ILE A 86 1.61 17.18 -2.19
N LYS A 87 1.39 16.41 -1.12
CA LYS A 87 0.45 15.28 -1.09
C LYS A 87 -0.52 15.44 0.08
N ALA A 88 -1.81 15.40 -0.21
CA ALA A 88 -2.88 15.37 0.79
C ALA A 88 -2.79 14.09 1.65
N GLN A 89 -2.78 14.25 2.97
CA GLN A 89 -2.74 13.11 3.90
C GLN A 89 -4.17 12.68 4.25
N VAL A 90 -4.72 11.79 3.42
CA VAL A 90 -6.08 11.26 3.54
C VAL A 90 -6.04 9.75 3.33
N LEU A 91 -6.73 8.98 4.18
CA LEU A 91 -6.80 7.51 4.12
C LEU A 91 -7.74 7.04 2.98
N THR A 92 -7.28 7.25 1.75
CA THR A 92 -7.90 6.80 0.50
C THR A 92 -6.84 6.74 -0.59
N GLY A 93 -6.97 5.78 -1.52
CA GLY A 93 -6.27 5.79 -2.79
C GLY A 93 -6.87 6.81 -3.77
N GLY A 94 -6.27 6.91 -4.96
CA GLY A 94 -6.76 7.77 -6.05
C GLY A 94 -6.68 9.28 -5.79
N ARG A 95 -5.86 9.72 -4.82
CA ARG A 95 -5.74 11.13 -4.39
C ARG A 95 -5.43 12.07 -5.55
N GLY A 96 -4.52 11.69 -6.46
CA GLY A 96 -4.14 12.52 -7.60
C GLY A 96 -5.29 12.84 -8.56
N LYS A 97 -6.29 11.97 -8.68
CA LYS A 97 -7.49 12.15 -9.54
C LYS A 97 -8.70 12.67 -8.77
N GLY A 98 -8.55 12.98 -7.48
CA GLY A 98 -9.63 13.52 -6.64
C GLY A 98 -9.86 15.01 -6.87
N HIS A 99 -10.79 15.58 -6.13
CA HIS A 99 -11.02 17.03 -6.05
C HIS A 99 -11.42 17.44 -4.63
N PHE A 100 -11.13 18.67 -4.25
CA PHE A 100 -11.46 19.22 -2.96
C PHE A 100 -12.75 20.04 -3.00
N THR A 101 -13.43 20.12 -1.86
CA THR A 101 -14.57 21.02 -1.66
C THR A 101 -14.20 22.51 -1.76
N SER A 102 -12.91 22.84 -1.64
CA SER A 102 -12.36 24.18 -1.90
C SER A 102 -12.24 24.53 -3.39
N GLY A 103 -12.57 23.61 -4.30
CA GLY A 103 -12.46 23.76 -5.75
C GLY A 103 -11.13 23.30 -6.35
N LEU A 104 -10.12 23.00 -5.53
CA LEU A 104 -8.82 22.48 -6.00
C LEU A 104 -8.99 21.08 -6.62
N GLN A 105 -8.44 20.89 -7.81
CA GLN A 105 -8.38 19.58 -8.47
C GLN A 105 -7.10 18.85 -8.07
N GLY A 106 -7.20 17.56 -7.75
CA GLY A 106 -6.07 16.70 -7.37
C GLY A 106 -5.60 16.89 -5.93
N GLY A 107 -5.28 15.77 -5.28
CA GLY A 107 -4.65 15.71 -3.95
C GLY A 107 -3.14 15.51 -3.97
N VAL A 108 -2.52 15.50 -5.16
CA VAL A 108 -1.07 15.34 -5.35
C VAL A 108 -0.64 16.29 -6.45
N HIS A 109 0.31 17.19 -6.16
CA HIS A 109 0.79 18.21 -7.09
C HIS A 109 2.31 18.25 -7.11
N LEU A 110 2.87 18.35 -8.32
CA LEU A 110 4.28 18.66 -8.54
C LEU A 110 4.43 20.17 -8.46
N VAL A 111 5.44 20.63 -7.71
CA VAL A 111 5.61 22.04 -7.35
C VAL A 111 7.07 22.41 -7.49
N THR A 112 7.35 23.65 -7.89
CA THR A 112 8.73 24.14 -8.08
C THR A 112 9.13 25.25 -7.12
N THR A 113 8.18 25.81 -6.36
CA THR A 113 8.41 26.94 -5.45
C THR A 113 7.72 26.75 -4.09
N PRO A 114 8.33 27.20 -2.98
CA PRO A 114 7.68 27.20 -1.67
C PRO A 114 6.36 27.97 -1.63
N GLU A 115 6.24 29.07 -2.38
CA GLU A 115 5.04 29.91 -2.46
C GLU A 115 3.84 29.16 -3.06
N GLU A 116 4.10 28.34 -4.08
CA GLU A 116 3.09 27.46 -4.66
C GLU A 116 2.65 26.37 -3.66
N ILE A 117 3.59 25.81 -2.88
CA ILE A 117 3.25 24.87 -1.78
C ILE A 117 2.33 25.54 -0.77
N LYS A 118 2.64 26.76 -0.33
CA LYS A 118 1.81 27.52 0.62
C LYS A 118 0.38 27.69 0.11
N THR A 119 0.25 28.06 -1.16
CA THR A 119 -1.04 28.31 -1.84
C THR A 119 -1.86 27.03 -2.00
N LEU A 120 -1.20 25.91 -2.33
CA LEU A 120 -1.87 24.61 -2.44
C LEU A 120 -2.28 24.10 -1.06
N ALA A 121 -1.40 24.19 -0.06
CA ALA A 121 -1.67 23.76 1.30
C ALA A 121 -2.88 24.50 1.91
N SER A 122 -3.04 25.80 1.65
CA SER A 122 -4.19 26.58 2.15
C SER A 122 -5.53 26.14 1.54
N LYS A 123 -5.50 25.52 0.34
CA LYS A 123 -6.69 24.95 -0.31
C LYS A 123 -6.95 23.50 0.10
N MET A 124 -5.94 22.78 0.57
CA MET A 124 -6.03 21.39 0.99
C MET A 124 -6.40 21.23 2.47
N ILE A 125 -5.69 21.93 3.36
CA ILE A 125 -5.83 21.78 4.81
C ILE A 125 -7.18 22.36 5.26
N GLY A 126 -7.94 21.59 6.04
CA GLY A 126 -9.29 21.95 6.50
C GLY A 126 -10.39 21.71 5.45
N SER A 127 -10.01 21.29 4.23
CA SER A 127 -10.93 20.96 3.15
C SER A 127 -11.19 19.44 3.08
N THR A 128 -12.21 19.03 2.33
CA THR A 128 -12.56 17.62 2.14
C THR A 128 -12.13 17.15 0.76
N LEU A 129 -11.32 16.09 0.70
CA LEU A 129 -10.91 15.44 -0.54
C LEU A 129 -11.92 14.36 -0.92
N ILE A 130 -12.47 14.49 -2.12
CA ILE A 130 -13.38 13.53 -2.74
C ILE A 130 -12.62 12.74 -3.80
N THR A 131 -12.62 11.41 -3.67
CA THR A 131 -12.04 10.48 -4.64
C THR A 131 -13.10 9.47 -5.08
N LYS A 132 -12.78 8.67 -6.10
CA LYS A 132 -13.62 7.53 -6.51
C LYS A 132 -13.88 6.55 -5.37
N GLN A 133 -12.95 6.42 -4.42
CA GLN A 133 -13.02 5.44 -3.32
C GLN A 133 -13.74 5.99 -2.07
N THR A 134 -13.80 7.31 -1.88
CA THR A 134 -14.51 7.91 -0.73
C THR A 134 -16.00 8.10 -0.98
N GLY A 135 -16.44 8.10 -2.24
CA GLY A 135 -17.77 8.56 -2.62
C GLY A 135 -17.96 10.05 -2.33
N ALA A 136 -19.21 10.52 -2.44
CA ALA A 136 -19.55 11.95 -2.35
C ALA A 136 -19.24 12.59 -0.99
N ALA A 137 -19.19 11.80 0.09
CA ALA A 137 -18.87 12.30 1.42
C ALA A 137 -17.41 12.78 1.55
N GLY A 138 -16.51 12.26 0.71
CA GLY A 138 -15.08 12.56 0.81
C GLY A 138 -14.46 12.17 2.14
N LYS A 139 -13.25 12.65 2.40
CA LYS A 139 -12.57 12.58 3.69
C LYS A 139 -11.84 13.89 3.98
N PRO A 140 -11.83 14.36 5.25
CA PRO A 140 -11.16 15.59 5.62
C PRO A 140 -9.65 15.47 5.45
N CYS A 141 -9.03 16.54 4.96
CA CYS A 141 -7.59 16.68 4.85
C CYS A 141 -7.11 17.67 5.91
N ASN A 142 -6.52 17.16 7.00
CA ASN A 142 -6.05 17.99 8.11
C ASN A 142 -4.55 18.27 8.05
N LYS A 143 -3.83 17.56 7.17
CA LYS A 143 -2.37 17.66 7.03
C LYS A 143 -1.98 17.43 5.58
N VAL A 144 -0.86 18.01 5.19
CA VAL A 144 -0.21 17.74 3.91
C VAL A 144 1.22 17.25 4.15
N LEU A 145 1.68 16.37 3.26
CA LEU A 145 3.05 15.91 3.20
C LEU A 145 3.74 16.69 2.09
N VAL A 146 4.82 17.39 2.42
CA VAL A 146 5.74 17.98 1.45
C VAL A 146 6.92 17.03 1.34
N THR A 147 7.31 16.69 0.13
CA THR A 147 8.39 15.72 -0.12
C THR A 147 9.15 16.07 -1.39
N GLU A 148 10.40 15.62 -1.46
CA GLU A 148 11.18 15.67 -2.70
C GLU A 148 10.52 14.80 -3.78
N LYS A 149 10.51 15.32 -5.02
CA LYS A 149 10.18 14.55 -6.20
C LYS A 149 11.45 13.78 -6.62
N LYS A 150 11.35 12.46 -6.65
CA LYS A 150 12.39 11.60 -7.23
C LYS A 150 12.05 11.29 -8.68
N THR A 151 13.05 11.41 -9.55
CA THR A 151 12.90 11.06 -10.97
C THR A 151 13.22 9.58 -11.15
N ALA A 152 12.20 8.79 -11.41
CA ALA A 152 12.34 7.36 -11.67
C ALA A 152 12.61 7.11 -13.18
N ARG A 153 13.59 6.26 -13.46
CA ARG A 153 13.80 5.62 -14.76
C ARG A 153 12.84 4.44 -14.94
N LYS A 154 12.64 3.67 -13.87
CA LYS A 154 11.68 2.56 -13.82
C LYS A 154 10.97 2.54 -12.48
N GLU A 155 9.74 2.03 -12.50
CA GLU A 155 8.89 1.90 -11.31
C GLU A 155 8.49 0.44 -11.15
N TYR A 156 8.59 -0.04 -9.93
CA TYR A 156 8.31 -1.41 -9.51
C TYR A 156 7.21 -1.42 -8.45
N TYR A 157 6.61 -2.58 -8.30
CA TYR A 157 5.61 -2.84 -7.27
C TYR A 157 6.15 -3.88 -6.29
N PHE A 158 6.06 -3.61 -4.99
CA PHE A 158 6.32 -4.58 -3.94
C PHE A 158 5.24 -4.53 -2.87
N ALA A 159 4.73 -5.68 -2.48
CA ALA A 159 3.88 -5.82 -1.32
C ALA A 159 4.20 -7.10 -0.55
N ILE A 160 3.94 -7.08 0.75
CA ILE A 160 3.92 -8.27 1.60
C ILE A 160 2.56 -8.31 2.27
N MET A 161 1.84 -9.42 2.10
CA MET A 161 0.55 -9.62 2.73
C MET A 161 0.36 -11.04 3.22
N MET A 162 -0.53 -11.22 4.20
CA MET A 162 -1.00 -12.54 4.59
C MET A 162 -2.02 -13.04 3.56
N GLU A 163 -1.63 -14.05 2.79
CA GLU A 163 -2.49 -14.64 1.76
C GLU A 163 -3.08 -15.96 2.24
N ARG A 164 -4.41 -16.06 2.16
CA ARG A 164 -5.15 -17.24 2.66
C ARG A 164 -4.90 -18.46 1.80
N ALA A 165 -4.74 -18.27 0.48
CA ALA A 165 -4.48 -19.36 -0.44
C ALA A 165 -3.19 -20.14 -0.12
N TYR A 166 -2.18 -19.46 0.45
CA TYR A 166 -0.91 -20.07 0.83
C TYR A 166 -0.79 -20.35 2.33
N GLY A 167 -1.76 -19.88 3.14
CA GLY A 167 -1.73 -20.06 4.59
C GLY A 167 -0.61 -19.28 5.29
N GLY A 168 -0.13 -18.19 4.70
CA GLY A 168 1.06 -17.50 5.18
C GLY A 168 1.37 -16.19 4.45
N PRO A 169 2.49 -15.53 4.81
CA PRO A 169 2.93 -14.33 4.12
C PRO A 169 3.38 -14.63 2.70
N VAL A 170 3.08 -13.71 1.78
CA VAL A 170 3.49 -13.76 0.37
C VAL A 170 4.13 -12.42 0.01
N VAL A 171 5.30 -12.48 -0.60
CA VAL A 171 5.88 -11.32 -1.30
C VAL A 171 5.26 -11.26 -2.69
N ILE A 172 4.60 -10.16 -2.99
CA ILE A 172 4.03 -9.84 -4.28
C ILE A 172 4.94 -8.81 -4.94
N SER A 173 5.39 -9.09 -6.17
CA SER A 173 6.29 -8.21 -6.89
C SER A 173 5.89 -8.05 -8.35
N SER A 174 6.08 -6.86 -8.91
CA SER A 174 5.89 -6.62 -10.34
C SER A 174 6.90 -5.62 -10.91
N SER A 175 7.25 -5.81 -12.18
CA SER A 175 7.99 -4.82 -12.98
C SER A 175 7.10 -3.68 -13.50
N GLU A 176 5.79 -3.73 -13.23
CA GLU A 176 4.83 -2.69 -13.59
C GLU A 176 4.39 -1.93 -12.31
N GLY A 177 5.23 -1.01 -11.85
CA GLY A 177 4.90 -0.08 -10.75
C GLY A 177 4.23 1.21 -11.21
N GLY A 178 3.84 2.06 -10.26
CA GLY A 178 3.28 3.40 -10.51
C GLY A 178 1.80 3.40 -10.91
N VAL A 179 1.19 2.22 -11.02
CA VAL A 179 -0.22 2.01 -11.39
C VAL A 179 -0.93 1.16 -10.36
N GLU A 180 -2.27 1.21 -10.35
CA GLU A 180 -3.09 0.36 -9.47
C GLU A 180 -2.88 -1.11 -9.83
N ILE A 181 -2.54 -1.94 -8.84
CA ILE A 181 -2.15 -3.34 -9.05
C ILE A 181 -3.29 -4.18 -9.61
N GLU A 182 -4.55 -3.82 -9.32
CA GLU A 182 -5.74 -4.46 -9.87
C GLU A 182 -5.82 -4.28 -11.38
N THR A 183 -5.38 -3.12 -11.89
CA THR A 183 -5.34 -2.88 -13.35
C THR A 183 -4.28 -3.75 -14.01
N VAL A 184 -3.13 -3.96 -13.35
CA VAL A 184 -2.09 -4.87 -13.81
C VAL A 184 -2.60 -6.31 -13.79
N ALA A 185 -3.31 -6.72 -12.73
CA ALA A 185 -3.89 -8.06 -12.63
C ALA A 185 -4.91 -8.36 -13.74
N GLU A 186 -5.71 -7.37 -14.14
CA GLU A 186 -6.66 -7.49 -15.25
C GLU A 186 -5.98 -7.53 -16.63
N LYS A 187 -4.99 -6.67 -16.86
CA LYS A 187 -4.37 -6.49 -18.19
C LYS A 187 -3.18 -7.41 -18.45
N ASN A 188 -2.32 -7.57 -17.46
CA ASN A 188 -1.10 -8.37 -17.55
C ASN A 188 -0.85 -9.16 -16.25
N PRO A 189 -1.68 -10.17 -15.93
CA PRO A 189 -1.53 -10.96 -14.70
C PRO A 189 -0.16 -11.65 -14.59
N LYS A 190 0.54 -11.88 -15.70
CA LYS A 190 1.87 -12.50 -15.73
C LYS A 190 2.98 -11.58 -15.20
N ALA A 191 2.75 -10.27 -15.17
CA ALA A 191 3.67 -9.30 -14.59
C ALA A 191 3.69 -9.36 -13.06
N ILE A 192 2.66 -9.94 -12.44
CA ILE A 192 2.58 -10.09 -10.99
C ILE A 192 3.15 -11.46 -10.61
N LYS A 193 4.16 -11.44 -9.74
CA LYS A 193 4.77 -12.64 -9.15
C LYS A 193 4.36 -12.75 -7.70
N TYR A 194 4.01 -13.98 -7.30
CA TYR A 194 3.69 -14.32 -5.93
C TYR A 194 4.77 -15.28 -5.43
N THR A 195 5.45 -14.90 -4.36
CA THR A 195 6.49 -15.72 -3.72
C THR A 195 6.05 -16.02 -2.29
N PRO A 196 5.46 -17.20 -2.03
CA PRO A 196 5.07 -17.62 -0.69
C PRO A 196 6.28 -17.77 0.21
N ILE A 197 6.15 -17.30 1.45
CA ILE A 197 7.20 -17.34 2.46
C ILE A 197 6.75 -18.22 3.62
N ASP A 198 7.58 -19.17 4.02
CA ASP A 198 7.37 -19.93 5.24
C ASP A 198 7.52 -18.99 6.44
N ILE A 199 6.47 -18.87 7.26
CA ILE A 199 6.46 -17.92 8.38
C ILE A 199 7.42 -18.29 9.52
N VAL A 200 7.80 -19.57 9.62
CA VAL A 200 8.72 -20.06 10.65
C VAL A 200 10.16 -19.84 10.22
N GLN A 201 10.48 -20.10 8.95
CA GLN A 201 11.83 -19.90 8.39
C GLN A 201 12.11 -18.43 8.03
N GLY A 202 11.08 -17.70 7.62
CA GLY A 202 11.18 -16.33 7.14
C GLY A 202 11.67 -16.23 5.68
N LEU A 203 11.83 -15.00 5.21
CA LEU A 203 12.37 -14.71 3.88
C LEU A 203 13.89 -14.95 3.88
N SER A 204 14.36 -15.90 3.07
CA SER A 204 15.79 -16.13 2.87
C SER A 204 16.38 -15.11 1.88
N LYS A 205 17.70 -14.89 1.97
CA LYS A 205 18.42 -14.01 1.04
C LYS A 205 18.35 -14.52 -0.39
N GLU A 206 18.46 -15.83 -0.60
CA GLU A 206 18.39 -16.47 -1.92
C GLU A 206 17.01 -16.27 -2.56
N ALA A 207 15.94 -16.42 -1.77
CA ALA A 207 14.58 -16.15 -2.22
C ALA A 207 14.40 -14.67 -2.60
N ALA A 208 14.93 -13.76 -1.78
CA ALA A 208 14.89 -12.32 -2.04
C ALA A 208 15.66 -11.92 -3.32
N GLU A 209 16.85 -12.50 -3.53
CA GLU A 209 17.63 -12.31 -4.76
C GLU A 209 16.91 -12.86 -6.01
N LYS A 210 16.19 -13.97 -5.85
CA LYS A 210 15.37 -14.54 -6.91
C LYS A 210 14.21 -13.61 -7.26
N ILE A 211 13.49 -13.07 -6.27
CA ILE A 211 12.42 -12.09 -6.49
C ILE A 211 12.94 -10.89 -7.30
N ALA A 212 14.10 -10.35 -6.93
CA ALA A 212 14.73 -9.26 -7.67
C ALA A 212 15.03 -9.63 -9.13
N SER A 213 15.54 -10.84 -9.36
CA SER A 213 15.84 -11.34 -10.71
C SER A 213 14.58 -11.53 -11.55
N ASP A 214 13.50 -12.05 -10.96
CA ASP A 214 12.23 -12.34 -11.63
C ASP A 214 11.53 -11.07 -12.17
N ILE A 215 11.80 -9.91 -11.57
CA ILE A 215 11.26 -8.61 -12.02
C ILE A 215 12.27 -7.76 -12.81
N GLY A 216 13.42 -8.33 -13.18
CA GLY A 216 14.41 -7.67 -14.02
C GLY A 216 15.39 -6.75 -13.28
N LEU A 217 15.55 -6.92 -11.97
CA LEU A 217 16.54 -6.24 -11.12
C LEU A 217 17.75 -7.15 -10.78
N GLY A 218 18.02 -8.17 -11.59
CA GLY A 218 19.06 -9.18 -11.32
C GLY A 218 20.48 -8.61 -11.13
N GLN A 219 20.82 -7.51 -11.82
CA GLN A 219 22.12 -6.85 -11.66
C GLN A 219 22.30 -6.20 -10.28
N ARG A 220 21.20 -5.93 -9.57
CA ARG A 220 21.16 -5.31 -8.23
C ARG A 220 20.51 -6.21 -7.20
N LYS A 221 20.46 -7.52 -7.46
CA LYS A 221 19.75 -8.48 -6.61
C LYS A 221 20.17 -8.41 -5.13
N GLY A 222 21.43 -8.09 -4.83
CA GLY A 222 21.91 -7.91 -3.46
C GLY A 222 21.26 -6.71 -2.74
N GLU A 223 21.22 -5.55 -3.39
CA GLU A 223 20.58 -4.32 -2.89
C GLU A 223 19.08 -4.55 -2.66
N ILE A 224 18.41 -5.18 -3.63
CA ILE A 224 16.98 -5.49 -3.53
C ILE A 224 16.71 -6.57 -2.48
N ALA A 225 17.60 -7.55 -2.32
CA ALA A 225 17.47 -8.57 -1.28
C ALA A 225 17.56 -7.94 0.11
N GLU A 226 18.50 -7.01 0.34
CA GLU A 226 18.60 -6.28 1.62
C GLU A 226 17.34 -5.45 1.90
N PHE A 227 16.79 -4.77 0.87
CA PHE A 227 15.51 -4.10 0.99
C PHE A 227 14.38 -5.06 1.38
N LEU A 228 14.21 -6.18 0.66
CA LEU A 228 13.14 -7.14 0.90
C LEU A 228 13.24 -7.80 2.28
N LEU A 229 14.45 -8.08 2.76
CA LEU A 229 14.68 -8.61 4.11
C LEU A 229 14.23 -7.61 5.18
N LYS A 230 14.61 -6.33 5.05
CA LYS A 230 14.15 -5.25 5.95
C LYS A 230 12.63 -5.04 5.85
N PHE A 231 12.09 -5.14 4.65
CA PHE A 231 10.67 -4.95 4.37
C PHE A 231 9.83 -6.07 5.01
N TYR A 232 10.30 -7.32 4.95
CA TYR A 232 9.70 -8.46 5.62
C TYR A 232 9.84 -8.39 7.14
N ASP A 233 11.00 -7.97 7.66
CA ASP A 233 11.19 -7.73 9.09
C ASP A 233 10.24 -6.64 9.63
N LEU A 234 10.07 -5.54 8.90
CA LEU A 234 9.09 -4.49 9.22
C LEU A 234 7.66 -5.05 9.27
N PHE A 235 7.29 -5.86 8.26
CA PHE A 235 5.97 -6.50 8.20
C PHE A 235 5.69 -7.34 9.45
N LEU A 236 6.66 -8.15 9.89
CA LEU A 236 6.54 -8.95 11.10
C LEU A 236 6.52 -8.10 12.38
N LYS A 237 7.47 -7.17 12.54
CA LYS A 237 7.60 -6.33 13.75
C LYS A 237 6.40 -5.45 14.02
N LYS A 238 5.66 -5.05 12.97
CA LYS A 238 4.47 -4.21 13.10
C LYS A 238 3.16 -5.00 13.09
N ASP A 239 3.22 -6.34 13.09
CA ASP A 239 2.05 -7.22 12.94
C ASP A 239 1.14 -6.80 11.78
N ALA A 240 1.77 -6.36 10.68
CA ALA A 240 1.05 -5.80 9.54
C ALA A 240 0.28 -6.91 8.81
N THR A 241 -0.88 -6.57 8.26
CA THR A 241 -1.61 -7.49 7.37
C THR A 241 -1.24 -7.27 5.90
N LEU A 242 -0.78 -6.06 5.59
CA LEU A 242 -0.31 -5.61 4.29
C LEU A 242 0.74 -4.52 4.52
N VAL A 243 1.87 -4.63 3.86
CA VAL A 243 2.79 -3.50 3.63
C VAL A 243 3.04 -3.43 2.12
N GLU A 244 2.89 -2.25 1.54
CA GLU A 244 2.95 -2.03 0.09
C GLU A 244 3.80 -0.79 -0.20
N VAL A 245 4.66 -0.91 -1.20
CA VAL A 245 5.45 0.17 -1.78
C VAL A 245 5.10 0.24 -3.27
N ASN A 246 4.42 1.31 -3.65
CA ASN A 246 4.03 1.59 -5.02
C ASN A 246 4.09 3.11 -5.31
N PRO A 247 5.05 3.59 -6.12
CA PRO A 247 6.14 2.84 -6.75
C PRO A 247 7.34 2.62 -5.81
N PHE A 248 8.08 1.55 -6.03
CA PHE A 248 9.51 1.43 -5.69
C PHE A 248 10.32 1.86 -6.92
N THR A 249 11.33 2.70 -6.78
CA THR A 249 11.92 3.39 -7.94
C THR A 249 13.36 2.98 -8.22
N GLU A 250 13.70 2.90 -9.50
CA GLU A 250 15.07 2.85 -9.99
C GLU A 250 15.37 4.19 -10.68
N ASP A 251 16.40 4.91 -10.24
CA ASP A 251 16.78 6.19 -10.84
C ASP A 251 17.62 6.03 -12.12
N VAL A 252 18.03 7.15 -12.72
CA VAL A 252 18.85 7.15 -13.95
C VAL A 252 20.27 6.61 -13.76
N THR A 253 20.78 6.58 -12.53
CA THR A 253 22.05 5.95 -12.15
C THR A 253 21.88 4.45 -11.85
N GLY A 254 20.63 3.98 -11.86
CA GLY A 254 20.20 2.64 -11.51
C GLY A 254 20.00 2.43 -10.00
N LYS A 255 20.27 3.43 -9.15
CA LYS A 255 20.09 3.32 -7.71
C LYS A 255 18.61 3.03 -7.42
N CYS A 256 18.36 2.08 -6.52
CA CYS A 256 17.01 1.67 -6.16
C CYS A 256 16.62 2.28 -4.81
N GLU A 257 15.50 3.01 -4.76
CA GLU A 257 15.00 3.68 -3.54
C GLU A 257 13.48 3.87 -3.52
#